data_AF-A0A2G8REW6-F1
#
_entry.id   AF-A0A2G8REW6-F1
#
_cell.length_a   1.000
_cell.length_b   1.000
_cell.length_c   1.000
_cell.angle_alpha   90.00
_cell.angle_beta   90.00
_cell.angle_gamma   90.00
#
_symmetry.space_group_name_H-M   'P 1'
#
loop_
_entity.id
_entity.type
_entity.pdbx_description
1 polymer ?
#
loop_
_entity_poly.entity_id
_entity_poly.type
_entity_poly.pdbx_seq_one_letter_code
_entity_poly.pdbx_strand_id
1 'polypeptide(L)'
;MRAETPSEQWVTERCGEAIAVEVNAPRLAPDLALNGLGRALLPTFVDDRKARLERAGSVVDELTHDQWLVSHGDDRALPEIRRALDRIGRTFG
;
A
#
# COMPACT_ATOMS: atom_id res chain seq x y z
N MET A 1 -4.67 -19.40 -6.09
CA MET A 1 -5.59 -18.59 -5.28
C MET A 1 -5.16 -17.14 -5.40
N ARG A 2 -5.90 -16.30 -6.13
CA ARG A 2 -5.68 -14.85 -6.10
C ARG A 2 -6.11 -14.40 -4.70
N ALA A 3 -5.22 -13.77 -3.95
CA ALA A 3 -5.61 -13.15 -2.70
C ALA A 3 -6.33 -11.86 -3.08
N GLU A 4 -7.66 -11.86 -3.06
CA GLU A 4 -8.44 -10.64 -3.23
C GLU A 4 -8.14 -9.70 -2.06
N THR A 5 -7.49 -8.60 -2.36
CA THR A 5 -7.18 -7.58 -1.35
C THR A 5 -8.41 -6.70 -1.12
N PRO A 6 -8.59 -6.14 0.10
CA PRO A 6 -9.69 -5.21 0.37
C PRO A 6 -9.75 -4.03 -0.62
N SER A 7 -8.59 -3.55 -1.08
CA SER A 7 -8.49 -2.50 -2.10
C SER A 7 -9.01 -2.93 -3.48
N GLU A 8 -8.78 -4.18 -3.90
CA GLU A 8 -9.29 -4.69 -5.18
C GLU A 8 -10.82 -4.80 -5.15
N GLN A 9 -11.38 -5.33 -4.06
CA GLN A 9 -12.83 -5.43 -3.87
C GLN A 9 -13.48 -4.05 -3.88
N TRP A 10 -12.91 -3.09 -3.14
CA TRP A 10 -13.39 -1.72 -3.08
C TRP A 10 -13.45 -1.04 -4.45
N VAL A 11 -12.39 -1.19 -5.27
CA VAL A 11 -12.33 -0.63 -6.63
C VAL A 11 -13.34 -1.32 -7.54
N THR A 12 -13.46 -2.65 -7.44
CA THR A 12 -14.41 -3.43 -8.25
C THR A 12 -15.85 -3.02 -7.99
N GLU A 13 -16.23 -2.91 -6.72
CA GLU A 13 -17.60 -2.56 -6.31
C GLU A 13 -18.00 -1.12 -6.71
N ARG A 14 -17.05 -0.18 -6.69
CA ARG A 14 -17.34 1.25 -6.92
C ARG A 14 -17.08 1.72 -8.36
N CYS A 15 -16.15 1.08 -9.07
CA CYS A 15 -15.79 1.47 -10.43
C CYS A 15 -16.37 0.53 -11.49
N GLY A 16 -16.48 -0.78 -11.20
CA GLY A 16 -17.05 -1.77 -12.13
C GLY A 16 -16.51 -1.63 -13.56
N GLU A 17 -17.40 -1.37 -14.52
CA GLU A 17 -17.07 -1.21 -15.94
C GLU A 17 -16.16 0.01 -16.26
N ALA A 18 -15.99 0.95 -15.33
CA ALA A 18 -15.08 2.09 -15.50
C ALA A 18 -13.60 1.74 -15.29
N ILE A 19 -13.28 0.49 -14.91
CA ILE A 19 -11.90 0.01 -14.75
C ILE A 19 -11.25 -0.09 -16.13
N ALA A 20 -10.32 0.82 -16.42
CA ALA A 20 -9.61 0.85 -17.70
C ALA A 20 -8.52 -0.22 -17.83
N VAL A 21 -7.85 -0.57 -16.72
CA VAL A 21 -6.72 -1.50 -16.68
C VAL A 21 -6.70 -2.27 -15.36
N GLU A 22 -6.46 -3.57 -15.43
CA GLU A 22 -6.10 -4.40 -14.26
C GLU A 22 -4.60 -4.67 -14.24
N VAL A 23 -3.99 -4.65 -13.04
CA VAL A 23 -2.58 -4.97 -12.84
C VAL A 23 -2.44 -6.16 -11.92
N ASN A 24 -1.45 -7.02 -12.18
CA ASN A 24 -1.11 -8.16 -11.32
C ASN A 24 -0.02 -7.83 -10.26
N ALA A 25 0.49 -6.59 -10.27
CA ALA A 25 1.48 -6.10 -9.33
C ALA A 25 1.11 -4.66 -8.89
N PRO A 26 0.86 -4.40 -7.59
CA PRO A 26 0.42 -3.09 -7.10
C PRO A 26 1.36 -1.94 -7.45
N ARG A 27 2.66 -2.22 -7.63
CA ARG A 27 3.67 -1.21 -8.00
C ARG A 27 3.48 -0.62 -9.39
N LEU A 28 2.73 -1.28 -10.28
CA LEU A 28 2.48 -0.81 -11.65
C LEU A 28 1.37 0.25 -11.70
N ALA A 29 0.42 0.24 -10.76
CA ALA A 29 -0.70 1.19 -10.75
C ALA A 29 -0.25 2.68 -10.69
N PRO A 30 0.74 3.07 -9.85
CA PRO A 30 1.30 4.41 -9.89
C PRO A 30 1.89 4.79 -11.25
N ASP A 31 2.60 3.87 -11.91
CA ASP A 31 3.23 4.15 -13.21
C ASP A 31 2.17 4.37 -14.29
N LEU A 32 1.09 3.61 -14.29
CA LEU A 32 -0.03 3.81 -15.23
C LEU A 32 -0.74 5.16 -14.98
N ALA A 33 -0.97 5.52 -13.72
CA ALA A 33 -1.53 6.83 -13.37
C ALA A 33 -0.61 7.99 -13.80
N LEU A 34 0.70 7.86 -13.60
CA LEU A 34 1.71 8.84 -14.03
C LEU A 34 1.77 9.03 -15.55
N ASN A 35 1.41 8.00 -16.32
CA ASN A 35 1.34 8.05 -17.77
C ASN A 35 -0.05 8.48 -18.29
N GLY A 36 -0.96 8.87 -17.40
CA GLY A 36 -2.27 9.43 -17.78
C GLY A 36 -3.32 8.41 -18.17
N LEU A 37 -3.13 7.12 -17.84
CA LEU A 37 -4.11 6.08 -18.17
C LEU A 37 -5.36 6.13 -17.28
N GLY A 38 -5.33 6.85 -16.15
CA GLY A 38 -6.47 7.00 -15.27
C GLY A 38 -6.08 7.36 -13.83
N ARG A 39 -6.98 7.05 -12.91
CA ARG A 39 -6.78 7.21 -11.46
C ARG A 39 -6.46 5.86 -10.83
N ALA A 40 -5.61 5.84 -9.82
CA ALA A 40 -5.26 4.64 -9.07
C ALA A 40 -5.56 4.83 -7.58
N LEU A 41 -6.12 3.80 -6.95
CA LEU A 41 -6.21 3.71 -5.50
C LEU A 41 -4.84 3.25 -4.97
N LEU A 42 -4.18 4.09 -4.16
CA LEU A 42 -2.82 3.86 -3.67
C LEU A 42 -2.78 3.98 -2.14
N PRO A 43 -1.89 3.23 -1.46
CA PRO A 43 -1.57 3.50 -0.06
C PRO A 43 -1.01 4.92 0.10
N THR A 44 -1.37 5.59 1.20
CA THR A 44 -1.01 7.00 1.45
C THR A 44 0.50 7.26 1.45
N PHE A 45 1.31 6.29 1.88
CA PHE A 45 2.77 6.40 1.90
C PHE A 45 3.42 6.40 0.49
N VAL A 46 2.69 6.05 -0.57
CA VAL A 46 3.19 6.09 -1.96
C VAL A 46 3.18 7.52 -2.51
N ASP A 47 2.27 8.36 -2.00
CA ASP A 47 2.01 9.73 -2.46
C ASP A 47 3.11 10.70 -2.00
N ASP A 48 3.58 10.58 -0.76
CA ASP A 48 4.48 11.56 -0.13
C ASP A 48 5.90 11.62 -0.72
N ARG A 49 6.30 10.69 -1.59
CA ARG A 49 7.68 10.59 -2.09
C ARG A 49 7.86 10.87 -3.58
N LYS A 50 6.80 11.18 -4.35
CA LYS A 50 6.89 11.35 -5.81
C LYS A 50 6.02 12.49 -6.34
N ALA A 51 6.66 13.62 -6.64
CA ALA A 51 6.07 14.91 -7.04
C ALA A 51 5.34 14.97 -8.40
N ARG A 52 4.61 13.93 -8.82
CA ARG A 52 3.88 13.92 -10.10
C ARG A 52 2.46 13.34 -10.04
N LEU A 53 2.06 12.75 -8.91
CA LEU A 53 0.67 12.34 -8.70
C LEU A 53 -0.05 13.43 -7.92
N GLU A 54 -1.30 13.68 -8.30
CA GLU A 54 -2.20 14.56 -7.56
C GLU A 54 -3.24 13.70 -6.86
N ARG A 55 -3.45 13.98 -5.57
CA ARG A 55 -4.48 13.32 -4.77
C ARG A 55 -5.86 13.69 -5.31
N ALA A 56 -6.58 12.70 -5.83
CA ALA A 56 -7.91 12.90 -6.43
C ALA A 56 -9.09 12.84 -5.43
N GLY A 57 -8.85 12.47 -4.17
CA GLY A 57 -9.89 12.29 -3.15
C GLY A 57 -9.33 12.15 -1.74
N SER A 58 -10.22 12.04 -0.75
CA SER A 58 -9.83 11.83 0.65
C SER A 58 -9.23 10.44 0.88
N VAL A 59 -8.62 10.26 2.05
CA VAL A 59 -8.31 8.90 2.54
C VAL A 59 -9.60 8.09 2.61
N VAL A 60 -9.49 6.81 2.25
CA VAL A 60 -10.60 5.86 2.29
C VAL A 60 -10.51 5.11 3.63
N ASP A 61 -11.23 5.60 4.64
CA ASP A 61 -11.08 5.14 6.03
C ASP A 61 -11.34 3.64 6.19
N GLU A 62 -12.29 3.06 5.44
CA GLU A 62 -12.62 1.63 5.45
C GLU A 62 -11.48 0.71 4.96
N LEU A 63 -10.47 1.27 4.28
CA LEU A 63 -9.27 0.54 3.85
C LEU A 63 -8.07 0.73 4.79
N THR A 64 -8.24 1.54 5.85
CA THR A 64 -7.22 1.72 6.87
C THR A 64 -7.11 0.47 7.71
N HIS A 65 -5.88 0.04 7.98
CA HIS A 65 -5.60 -1.15 8.77
C HIS A 65 -4.28 -0.98 9.52
N ASP A 66 -4.19 -1.59 10.69
CA ASP A 66 -2.97 -1.61 11.49
C ASP A 66 -1.92 -2.50 10.83
N GLN A 67 -0.68 -2.03 10.82
CA GLN A 67 0.48 -2.81 10.40
C GLN A 67 1.29 -3.25 11.61
N TRP A 68 1.65 -4.52 11.66
CA TRP A 68 2.32 -5.13 12.80
C TRP A 68 3.71 -5.63 12.39
N LEU A 69 4.71 -5.32 13.21
CA LEU A 69 6.03 -5.93 13.10
C LEU A 69 6.07 -7.16 14.01
N VAL A 70 6.12 -8.35 13.42
CA VAL A 70 6.10 -9.62 14.14
C VAL A 70 7.50 -10.23 14.15
N SER A 71 7.97 -10.65 15.33
CA SER A 71 9.24 -11.34 15.51
C SER A 71 9.06 -12.59 16.36
N HIS A 72 9.87 -13.61 16.13
CA HIS A 72 9.87 -14.81 16.97
C HIS A 72 10.24 -14.47 18.42
N GLY A 73 9.62 -15.19 19.36
CA GLY A 73 9.74 -14.92 20.78
C GLY A 73 11.19 -15.03 21.27
N ASP A 74 11.89 -16.07 20.89
CA ASP A 74 13.25 -16.34 21.37
C ASP A 74 14.27 -15.44 20.66
N ASP A 75 14.03 -15.16 19.38
CA ASP A 75 14.98 -14.47 18.52
C ASP A 75 14.97 -12.95 18.75
N ARG A 76 13.87 -12.38 19.26
CA ARG A 76 13.76 -10.92 19.52
C ARG A 76 14.81 -10.38 20.50
N ALA A 77 15.47 -11.26 21.25
CA ALA A 77 16.53 -10.91 22.19
C ALA A 77 17.92 -10.88 21.51
N LEU A 78 18.08 -11.49 20.34
CA LEU A 78 19.34 -11.48 19.60
C LEU A 78 19.70 -10.04 19.21
N PRO A 79 20.95 -9.58 19.47
CA PRO A 79 21.35 -8.19 19.27
C PRO A 79 21.08 -7.65 17.86
N GLU A 80 21.36 -8.46 16.83
CA GLU A 80 21.15 -8.11 15.43
C GLU A 80 19.67 -7.96 15.07
N ILE A 81 18.80 -8.80 15.64
CA ILE A 81 17.36 -8.73 15.44
C ILE A 81 16.80 -7.53 16.18
N ARG A 82 17.17 -7.33 17.45
CA ARG A 82 16.77 -6.15 18.23
C ARG A 82 17.15 -4.87 17.50
N ARG A 83 18.38 -4.78 16.99
CA ARG A 83 18.85 -3.63 16.21
C ARG A 83 18.03 -3.40 14.94
N ALA A 84 17.66 -4.47 14.23
CA ALA A 84 16.81 -4.36 13.05
C ALA A 84 15.40 -3.87 13.41
N LEU A 85 14.78 -4.46 14.44
CA LEU A 85 13.46 -4.07 14.94
C LEU A 85 13.44 -2.61 15.39
N ASP A 86 14.44 -2.16 16.16
CA ASP A 86 14.55 -0.77 16.62
C ASP A 86 14.68 0.21 15.45
N ARG A 87 15.43 -0.17 14.40
CA ARG A 87 15.59 0.67 13.21
C ARG A 87 14.30 0.76 12.39
N ILE A 88 13.60 -0.35 12.23
CA ILE A 88 12.30 -0.39 11.55
C ILE A 88 11.29 0.45 12.35
N GLY A 89 11.21 0.25 13.66
CA GLY A 89 10.35 1.04 14.55
C GLY A 89 10.59 2.54 14.44
N ARG A 90 11.84 3.00 14.40
CA ARG A 90 12.16 4.44 14.20
C ARG A 90 11.89 4.97 12.80
N THR A 91 11.77 4.10 11.80
CA THR A 91 11.55 4.51 10.40
C THR A 91 10.06 4.62 10.08
N PHE A 92 9.23 3.82 10.75
CA PHE A 92 7.80 3.67 10.45
C PHE A 92 6.87 4.03 11.60
N GLY A 93 7.39 4.22 12.83
CA GLY A 93 6.66 4.74 13.99
C GLY A 93 7.09 6.15 14.33
#